data_AF-A0A7S0SYX0-F1
#
_entry.id   AF-A0A7S0SYX0-F1
#
_cell.length_a   1.000
_cell.length_b   1.000
_cell.length_c   1.000
_cell.angle_alpha   90.00
_cell.angle_beta   90.00
_cell.angle_gamma   90.00
#
_symmetry.space_group_name_H-M   'P 1'
#
loop_
_entity.id
_entity.type
_entity.pdbx_description
1 polymer ?
#
loop_
_entity_poly.entity_id
_entity_poly.type
_entity_poly.pdbx_seq_one_letter_code
_entity_poly.pdbx_strand_id
1 'polypeptide(L)'
;AASSGGRAPWCLRWRATDLGARVVAAASNPISSSSSPPSAEEPLFLFGVDNDEDEMIQRFWRLWAGNAHCRHTVTHSPRGSIFRDSDAIEAAVRRLHRYLGPMVDVPKAFMREPELLRVTAEEVVRRTVALKTSLPFLDGRAFHLAPGLLMVEPAVLVAAAEALLGRP
;
A
#
# COMPACT_ATOMS: atom_id res chain seq x y z
N ALA A 1 8.34 -41.60 20.18
CA ALA A 1 6.91 -41.33 20.42
C ALA A 1 6.55 -40.01 19.73
N ALA A 2 5.37 -39.99 19.13
CA ALA A 2 4.96 -39.08 18.06
C ALA A 2 4.66 -37.62 18.48
N SER A 3 4.88 -36.73 17.50
CA SER A 3 4.02 -35.63 17.02
C SER A 3 3.22 -34.78 18.02
N SER A 4 3.42 -33.45 17.95
CA SER A 4 2.32 -32.53 17.61
C SER A 4 2.85 -31.12 17.30
N GLY A 5 3.16 -30.87 16.03
CA GLY A 5 3.31 -29.53 15.49
C GLY A 5 1.93 -28.88 15.33
N GLY A 6 1.56 -28.02 16.29
CA GLY A 6 0.35 -27.21 16.22
C GLY A 6 0.47 -26.15 15.13
N ARG A 7 -0.23 -26.34 14.02
CA ARG A 7 -0.39 -25.30 12.99
C ARG A 7 -1.27 -24.19 13.55
N ALA A 8 -0.82 -22.95 13.42
CA ALA A 8 -1.57 -21.79 13.85
C ALA A 8 -2.85 -21.61 12.98
N PRO A 9 -4.00 -21.25 13.59
CA PRO A 9 -5.34 -21.40 12.99
C PRO A 9 -5.75 -20.31 11.97
N TRP A 10 -4.87 -19.40 11.57
CA TRP A 10 -5.22 -18.27 10.69
C TRP A 10 -5.07 -18.54 9.19
N CYS A 11 -4.59 -19.73 8.79
CA CYS A 11 -4.39 -20.08 7.36
C CYS A 11 -5.62 -20.72 6.68
N LEU A 12 -6.78 -20.78 7.31
CA LEU A 12 -7.97 -21.42 6.73
C LEU A 12 -9.18 -20.52 6.91
N ARG A 13 -9.51 -19.75 5.86
CA ARG A 13 -10.86 -19.55 5.32
C ARG A 13 -10.92 -18.29 4.45
N TRP A 14 -10.48 -18.42 3.20
CA TRP A 14 -11.05 -17.68 2.08
C TRP A 14 -11.59 -18.72 1.10
N ARG A 15 -12.88 -19.04 1.23
CA ARG A 15 -13.63 -19.80 0.22
C ARG A 15 -14.24 -18.76 -0.71
N ALA A 16 -13.79 -18.76 -1.96
CA ALA A 16 -14.53 -18.13 -3.04
C ALA A 16 -15.83 -18.92 -3.23
N THR A 17 -16.96 -18.31 -2.90
CA THR A 17 -18.29 -18.82 -3.22
C THR A 17 -18.88 -18.00 -4.36
N ASP A 18 -19.44 -18.75 -5.31
CA ASP A 18 -20.46 -18.37 -6.30
C ASP A 18 -20.07 -17.44 -7.46
N LEU A 19 -19.38 -18.04 -8.44
CA LEU A 19 -19.60 -17.75 -9.86
C LEU A 19 -20.97 -18.33 -10.28
N GLY A 20 -22.01 -17.50 -10.14
CA GLY A 20 -23.33 -17.76 -10.72
C GLY A 20 -23.32 -17.58 -12.24
N ALA A 21 -23.42 -18.70 -12.95
CA ALA A 21 -23.82 -18.78 -14.35
C ALA A 21 -25.33 -18.41 -14.47
N ARG A 22 -25.89 -17.86 -15.55
CA ARG A 22 -26.01 -18.39 -16.92
C ARG A 22 -26.85 -17.44 -17.81
N VAL A 23 -26.45 -17.33 -19.10
CA VAL A 23 -27.29 -17.48 -20.35
C VAL A 23 -28.25 -16.30 -20.67
N VAL A 24 -28.33 -15.75 -21.90
CA VAL A 24 -28.88 -16.33 -23.14
C VAL A 24 -28.23 -15.74 -24.41
N ALA A 25 -28.15 -16.61 -25.42
CA ALA A 25 -27.71 -16.42 -26.80
C ALA A 25 -28.53 -15.42 -27.64
N ALA A 26 -27.93 -14.93 -28.73
CA ALA A 26 -28.56 -14.94 -30.07
C ALA A 26 -27.53 -14.56 -31.13
N ALA A 27 -27.48 -15.35 -32.21
CA ALA A 27 -26.74 -15.09 -33.42
C ALA A 27 -27.57 -14.29 -34.43
N SER A 28 -26.87 -13.63 -35.36
CA SER A 28 -27.24 -13.25 -36.74
C SER A 28 -27.39 -11.73 -37.02
N ASN A 29 -26.56 -11.25 -37.97
CA ASN A 29 -26.59 -9.97 -38.72
C ASN A 29 -27.96 -9.72 -39.41
N PRO A 30 -28.31 -8.55 -40.04
CA PRO A 30 -27.46 -7.51 -40.69
C PRO A 30 -28.00 -6.04 -40.75
N ILE A 31 -27.35 -5.18 -41.57
CA ILE A 31 -27.82 -3.95 -42.28
C ILE A 31 -27.62 -2.55 -41.61
N SER A 32 -27.12 -1.65 -42.47
CA SER A 32 -26.79 -0.24 -42.31
C SER A 32 -27.97 0.75 -42.19
N SER A 33 -27.62 1.95 -41.71
CA SER A 33 -28.21 3.29 -42.00
C SER A 33 -29.47 3.73 -41.24
N SER A 34 -29.34 4.76 -40.39
CA SER A 34 -29.96 6.10 -40.56
C SER A 34 -29.99 6.97 -39.27
N SER A 35 -29.61 8.24 -39.45
CA SER A 35 -30.08 9.50 -38.81
C SER A 35 -30.13 9.71 -37.27
N SER A 36 -29.38 10.74 -36.84
CA SER A 36 -29.31 11.64 -35.65
C SER A 36 -30.55 11.83 -34.73
N PRO A 37 -30.48 12.50 -33.54
CA PRO A 37 -29.39 13.31 -32.91
C PRO A 37 -29.09 12.96 -31.41
N PRO A 38 -28.12 13.63 -30.74
CA PRO A 38 -27.55 13.18 -29.47
C PRO A 38 -28.32 13.70 -28.26
N SER A 39 -28.90 12.80 -27.47
CA SER A 39 -29.23 13.11 -26.07
C SER A 39 -27.97 12.85 -25.23
N ALA A 40 -27.30 13.95 -24.91
CA ALA A 40 -26.24 13.99 -23.93
C ALA A 40 -26.81 13.69 -22.55
N GLU A 41 -26.76 12.42 -22.15
CA GLU A 41 -26.63 12.08 -20.75
C GLU A 41 -25.22 11.53 -20.59
N GLU A 42 -24.28 12.45 -20.33
CA GLU A 42 -22.98 12.05 -19.82
C GLU A 42 -23.23 11.24 -18.55
N PRO A 43 -22.78 9.97 -18.48
CA PRO A 43 -22.61 9.36 -17.18
C PRO A 43 -21.56 10.20 -16.46
N LEU A 44 -22.03 11.01 -15.52
CA LEU A 44 -21.18 11.64 -14.51
C LEU A 44 -20.33 10.50 -13.92
N PHE A 45 -19.07 10.46 -14.31
CA PHE A 45 -18.04 9.59 -13.75
C PHE A 45 -17.89 9.97 -12.27
N LEU A 46 -18.76 9.40 -11.44
CA LEU A 46 -18.66 9.42 -10.00
C LEU A 46 -17.49 8.50 -9.61
N PHE A 47 -16.32 9.12 -9.45
CA PHE A 47 -15.20 8.73 -8.60
C PHE A 47 -14.91 7.22 -8.48
N GLY A 48 -14.12 6.69 -9.42
CA GLY A 48 -13.41 5.42 -9.28
C GLY A 48 -12.19 5.52 -8.35
N VAL A 49 -12.34 6.09 -7.15
CA VAL A 49 -11.24 6.29 -6.19
C VAL A 49 -11.01 5.06 -5.30
N ASP A 50 -12.04 4.24 -5.10
CA ASP A 50 -11.97 3.09 -4.16
C ASP A 50 -11.26 1.86 -4.76
N ASN A 51 -11.33 1.66 -6.09
CA ASN A 51 -10.74 0.48 -6.72
C ASN A 51 -9.21 0.47 -6.62
N ASP A 52 -8.55 1.62 -6.80
CA ASP A 52 -7.09 1.70 -6.74
C ASP A 52 -6.55 1.44 -5.32
N GLU A 53 -7.27 1.93 -4.30
CA GLU A 53 -6.90 1.75 -2.90
C GLU A 53 -7.09 0.29 -2.47
N ASP A 54 -8.21 -0.34 -2.85
CA ASP A 54 -8.47 -1.74 -2.53
C ASP A 54 -7.51 -2.70 -3.28
N GLU A 55 -7.19 -2.42 -4.54
CA GLU A 55 -6.15 -3.16 -5.28
C GLU A 55 -4.77 -3.02 -4.61
N MET A 56 -4.44 -1.82 -4.14
CA MET A 56 -3.21 -1.55 -3.38
C MET A 56 -3.17 -2.34 -2.08
N ILE A 57 -4.28 -2.43 -1.33
CA ILE A 57 -4.37 -3.21 -0.10
C ILE A 57 -4.26 -4.72 -0.36
N GLN A 58 -4.94 -5.23 -1.40
CA GLN A 58 -4.79 -6.63 -1.80
C GLN A 58 -3.34 -6.94 -2.21
N ARG A 59 -2.68 -6.02 -2.92
CA ARG A 59 -1.26 -6.15 -3.26
C ARG A 59 -0.37 -6.10 -2.02
N PHE A 60 -0.65 -5.20 -1.08
CA PHE A 60 0.06 -5.13 0.19
C PHE A 60 0.00 -6.47 0.93
N TRP A 61 -1.18 -7.07 1.10
CA TRP A 61 -1.31 -8.33 1.82
C TRP A 61 -0.60 -9.50 1.13
N ARG A 62 -0.65 -9.57 -0.20
CA ARG A 62 0.13 -10.57 -0.97
C ARG A 62 1.62 -10.47 -0.70
N LEU A 63 2.16 -9.25 -0.64
CA LEU A 63 3.57 -9.02 -0.34
C LEU A 63 3.88 -9.29 1.14
N TRP A 64 3.05 -8.78 2.05
CA TRP A 64 3.23 -8.86 3.50
C TRP A 64 3.24 -10.29 4.01
N ALA A 65 2.26 -11.10 3.59
CA ALA A 65 2.21 -12.51 3.97
C ALA A 65 3.39 -13.32 3.38
N GLY A 66 3.84 -12.94 2.17
CA GLY A 66 4.96 -13.58 1.48
C GLY A 66 6.33 -13.28 2.08
N ASN A 67 6.49 -12.15 2.76
CA ASN A 67 7.78 -11.66 3.25
C ASN A 67 8.17 -12.25 4.62
N ALA A 68 9.35 -12.88 4.69
CA ALA A 68 9.87 -13.48 5.92
C ALA A 68 10.15 -12.44 7.03
N HIS A 69 10.61 -11.25 6.67
CA HIS A 69 10.88 -10.17 7.62
C HIS A 69 9.59 -9.67 8.28
N CYS A 70 8.55 -9.41 7.47
CA CYS A 70 7.23 -9.03 7.99
C CYS A 70 6.65 -10.11 8.92
N ARG A 71 6.71 -11.39 8.51
CA ARG A 71 6.28 -12.52 9.37
C ARG A 71 7.06 -12.56 10.69
N HIS A 72 8.37 -12.30 10.65
CA HIS A 72 9.19 -12.23 11.85
C HIS A 72 8.73 -11.11 12.79
N THR A 73 8.49 -9.90 12.26
CA THR A 73 7.96 -8.77 13.04
C THR A 73 6.62 -9.10 13.70
N VAL A 74 5.68 -9.69 12.96
CA VAL A 74 4.36 -10.08 13.51
C VAL A 74 4.50 -11.12 14.63
N THR A 75 5.36 -12.12 14.45
CA THR A 75 5.55 -13.20 15.43
C THR A 75 6.25 -12.74 16.71
N HIS A 76 7.18 -11.79 16.61
CA HIS A 76 7.95 -11.28 17.76
C HIS A 76 7.30 -10.08 18.45
N SER A 77 6.32 -9.46 17.82
CA SER A 77 5.54 -8.38 18.43
C SER A 77 4.63 -8.87 19.57
N PRO A 78 4.37 -8.04 20.60
CA PRO A 78 3.46 -8.40 21.69
C PRO A 78 2.01 -8.52 21.21
N ARG A 79 1.18 -9.23 21.98
CA ARG A 79 -0.28 -9.27 21.74
C ARG A 79 -0.86 -7.87 21.92
N GLY A 80 -1.79 -7.47 21.05
CA GLY A 80 -2.36 -6.12 21.04
C GLY A 80 -1.47 -5.07 20.37
N SER A 81 -0.33 -5.46 19.80
CA SER A 81 0.46 -4.56 18.95
C SER A 81 -0.21 -4.33 17.60
N ILE A 82 0.10 -3.18 16.98
CA ILE A 82 -0.38 -2.83 15.64
C ILE A 82 -0.06 -3.89 14.58
N PHE A 83 1.05 -4.63 14.71
CA PHE A 83 1.44 -5.67 13.74
C PHE A 83 0.54 -6.90 13.73
N ARG A 84 -0.36 -7.03 14.71
CA ARG A 84 -1.28 -8.17 14.82
C ARG A 84 -2.74 -7.80 14.57
N ASP A 85 -3.01 -6.53 14.35
CA ASP A 85 -4.34 -5.99 14.07
C ASP A 85 -4.42 -5.67 12.58
N SER A 86 -5.19 -6.47 11.84
CA SER A 86 -5.36 -6.29 10.39
C SER A 86 -5.93 -4.92 10.04
N ASP A 87 -6.90 -4.46 10.82
CA ASP A 87 -7.65 -3.24 10.51
C ASP A 87 -6.77 -2.02 10.77
N ALA A 88 -5.98 -2.06 11.85
CA ALA A 88 -5.00 -1.02 12.14
C ALA A 88 -3.89 -0.97 11.08
N ILE A 89 -3.41 -2.11 10.59
CA ILE A 89 -2.42 -2.18 9.51
C ILE A 89 -2.99 -1.58 8.23
N GLU A 90 -4.17 -2.01 7.79
CA GLU A 90 -4.80 -1.47 6.58
C GLU A 90 -5.02 0.03 6.69
N ALA A 91 -5.55 0.52 7.82
CA ALA A 91 -5.75 1.94 8.05
C ALA A 91 -4.44 2.73 7.97
N ALA A 92 -3.32 2.17 8.45
CA ALA A 92 -2.00 2.79 8.34
C ALA A 92 -1.50 2.80 6.88
N VAL A 93 -1.65 1.69 6.16
CA VAL A 93 -1.24 1.56 4.75
C VAL A 93 -2.03 2.51 3.86
N ARG A 94 -3.37 2.53 3.97
CA ARG A 94 -4.27 3.44 3.25
C ARG A 94 -3.92 4.90 3.51
N ARG A 95 -3.70 5.26 4.77
CA ARG A 95 -3.31 6.62 5.17
C ARG A 95 -1.99 7.02 4.54
N LEU A 96 -0.96 6.17 4.63
CA LEU A 96 0.35 6.49 4.05
C LEU A 96 0.29 6.56 2.52
N HIS A 97 -0.51 5.69 1.89
CA HIS A 97 -0.74 5.72 0.45
C HIS A 97 -1.36 7.03 -0.03
N ARG A 98 -2.30 7.60 0.72
CA ARG A 98 -2.86 8.93 0.38
C ARG A 98 -1.83 10.05 0.38
N TYR A 99 -0.83 10.00 1.27
CA TYR A 99 0.22 11.03 1.33
C TYR A 99 1.38 10.79 0.37
N LEU A 100 1.84 9.55 0.25
CA LEU A 100 3.08 9.21 -0.48
C LEU A 100 2.86 8.39 -1.75
N GLY A 101 1.66 7.89 -2.00
CA GLY A 101 1.33 7.02 -3.14
C GLY A 101 1.80 7.53 -4.51
N PRO A 102 1.71 8.85 -4.82
CA PRO A 102 2.23 9.38 -6.08
C PRO A 102 3.76 9.27 -6.24
N MET A 103 4.49 9.13 -5.14
CA MET A 103 5.96 9.15 -5.13
C MET A 103 6.58 7.81 -4.72
N VAL A 104 5.86 6.99 -3.96
CA VAL A 104 6.38 5.81 -3.28
C VAL A 104 5.43 4.63 -3.46
N ASP A 105 5.99 3.48 -3.82
CA ASP A 105 5.32 2.18 -3.76
C ASP A 105 5.17 1.76 -2.29
N VAL A 106 4.11 2.27 -1.66
CA VAL A 106 3.82 2.10 -0.23
C VAL A 106 3.81 0.62 0.20
N PRO A 107 3.14 -0.30 -0.52
CA PRO A 107 3.21 -1.72 -0.21
C PRO A 107 4.65 -2.24 -0.06
N LYS A 108 5.54 -1.90 -1.01
CA LYS A 108 6.93 -2.35 -0.93
C LYS A 108 7.75 -1.60 0.13
N ALA A 109 7.41 -0.37 0.47
CA ALA A 109 8.08 0.35 1.55
C ALA A 109 7.89 -0.36 2.89
N PHE A 110 6.64 -0.76 3.21
CA PHE A 110 6.34 -1.55 4.41
C PHE A 110 6.99 -2.94 4.45
N MET A 111 7.31 -3.52 3.28
CA MET A 111 8.01 -4.80 3.21
C MET A 111 9.46 -4.72 3.68
N ARG A 112 10.07 -3.57 3.43
CA ARG A 112 11.46 -3.30 3.79
C ARG A 112 11.56 -2.79 5.21
N GLU A 113 10.62 -1.93 5.60
CA GLU A 113 10.57 -1.30 6.92
C GLU A 113 9.16 -1.45 7.52
N PRO A 114 8.84 -2.61 8.12
CA PRO A 114 7.58 -2.84 8.83
C PRO A 114 7.32 -1.81 9.93
N GLU A 115 8.40 -1.28 10.51
CA GLU A 115 8.36 -0.35 11.63
C GLU A 115 7.73 1.00 11.30
N LEU A 116 7.58 1.32 10.01
CA LEU A 116 6.78 2.45 9.56
C LEU A 116 5.33 2.40 10.06
N LEU A 117 4.80 1.22 10.40
CA LEU A 117 3.45 1.09 10.98
C LEU A 117 3.32 1.82 12.31
N ARG A 118 4.42 2.02 13.06
CA ARG A 118 4.40 2.74 14.34
C ARG A 118 4.45 4.26 14.17
N VAL A 119 4.77 4.76 12.98
CA VAL A 119 4.96 6.19 12.73
C VAL A 119 3.64 6.80 12.26
N THR A 120 3.27 7.95 12.82
CA THR A 120 2.08 8.67 12.39
C THR A 120 2.29 9.25 11.00
N ALA A 121 1.22 9.43 10.23
CA ALA A 121 1.36 9.96 8.87
C ALA A 121 1.89 11.39 8.85
N GLU A 122 1.51 12.21 9.83
CA GLU A 122 1.99 13.57 10.02
C GLU A 122 3.51 13.59 10.19
N GLU A 123 4.04 12.64 10.96
CA GLU A 123 5.47 12.50 11.19
C GLU A 123 6.20 12.04 9.93
N VAL A 124 5.62 11.10 9.17
CA VAL A 124 6.18 10.68 7.88
C VAL A 124 6.23 11.86 6.90
N VAL A 125 5.17 12.68 6.83
CA VAL A 125 5.15 13.88 5.99
C VAL A 125 6.21 14.89 6.44
N ARG A 126 6.30 15.17 7.75
CA ARG A 126 7.33 16.06 8.33
C ARG A 126 8.74 15.63 7.93
N ARG A 127 9.05 14.34 8.05
CA ARG A 127 10.36 13.77 7.69
C ARG A 127 10.61 13.78 6.18
N THR A 128 9.58 13.51 5.38
CA THR A 128 9.65 13.56 3.91
C THR A 128 10.00 14.97 3.44
N VAL A 129 9.33 15.99 4.00
CA VAL A 129 9.60 17.41 3.71
C VAL A 129 11.04 17.75 4.10
N ALA A 130 11.44 17.45 5.33
CA ALA A 130 12.81 17.71 5.79
C ALA A 130 13.86 17.08 4.88
N LEU A 131 13.67 15.81 4.47
CA LEU A 131 14.58 15.13 3.56
C LEU A 131 14.64 15.83 2.19
N LYS A 132 13.49 16.22 1.62
CA LYS A 132 13.43 16.90 0.32
C LYS A 132 14.03 18.30 0.35
N THR A 133 13.90 19.00 1.47
CA THR A 133 14.52 20.32 1.65
C THR A 133 16.04 20.20 1.78
N SER A 134 16.53 19.24 2.54
CA SER A 134 17.97 19.06 2.77
C SER A 134 18.69 18.37 1.60
N LEU A 135 18.03 17.43 0.94
CA LEU A 135 18.56 16.62 -0.15
C LEU A 135 17.62 16.65 -1.36
N PRO A 136 17.52 17.79 -2.07
CA PRO A 136 16.54 17.99 -3.15
C PRO A 136 16.76 17.08 -4.37
N PHE A 137 17.97 16.53 -4.52
CA PHE A 137 18.30 15.60 -5.60
C PHE A 137 17.78 14.17 -5.37
N LEU A 138 17.32 13.84 -4.15
CA LEU A 138 16.70 12.53 -3.90
C LEU A 138 15.30 12.51 -4.53
N ASP A 139 14.98 11.45 -5.26
CA ASP A 139 13.71 11.24 -5.94
C ASP A 139 12.77 10.34 -5.12
N GLY A 140 11.58 10.01 -5.67
CA GLY A 140 10.66 9.06 -5.06
C GLY A 140 11.27 7.65 -4.89
N ARG A 141 12.21 7.28 -5.77
CA ARG A 141 12.89 5.99 -5.76
C ARG A 141 13.77 5.81 -4.53
N ALA A 142 14.39 6.88 -4.04
CA ALA A 142 15.16 6.83 -2.79
C ALA A 142 14.31 6.34 -1.60
N PHE A 143 13.08 6.83 -1.47
CA PHE A 143 12.15 6.39 -0.41
C PHE A 143 11.72 4.93 -0.56
N HIS A 144 11.59 4.46 -1.80
CA HIS A 144 11.29 3.06 -2.07
C HIS A 144 12.46 2.13 -1.70
N LEU A 145 13.71 2.55 -1.99
CA LEU A 145 14.89 1.74 -1.75
C LEU A 145 15.31 1.74 -0.26
N ALA A 146 15.18 2.89 0.40
CA ALA A 146 15.57 3.11 1.78
C ALA A 146 14.43 3.78 2.59
N PRO A 147 13.31 3.09 2.83
CA PRO A 147 12.19 3.63 3.61
C PRO A 147 12.57 3.98 5.05
N GLY A 148 13.64 3.38 5.60
CA GLY A 148 14.21 3.73 6.90
C GLY A 148 14.65 5.20 7.01
N LEU A 149 14.86 5.92 5.89
CA LEU A 149 15.08 7.37 5.92
C LEU A 149 13.91 8.14 6.54
N LEU A 150 12.68 7.62 6.39
CA LEU A 150 11.46 8.16 7.00
C LEU A 150 11.34 7.82 8.49
N MET A 151 12.29 7.07 9.05
CA MET A 151 12.40 6.78 10.48
C MET A 151 13.36 7.73 11.20
N VAL A 152 14.19 8.47 10.47
CA VAL A 152 15.23 9.33 11.02
C VAL A 152 14.65 10.68 11.44
N GLU A 153 15.07 11.19 12.59
CA GLU A 153 14.65 12.50 13.08
C GLU A 153 15.14 13.61 12.12
N PRO A 154 14.31 14.62 11.79
CA PRO A 154 14.67 15.69 10.86
C PRO A 154 15.98 16.41 11.18
N ALA A 155 16.26 16.68 12.46
CA ALA A 155 17.50 17.35 12.87
C ALA A 155 18.76 16.53 12.51
N VAL A 156 18.67 15.21 12.65
CA VAL A 156 19.78 14.30 12.29
C VAL A 156 19.95 14.23 10.77
N LEU A 157 18.84 14.22 10.02
CA LEU A 157 18.88 14.26 8.55
C LEU A 157 19.53 15.54 8.03
N VAL A 158 19.19 16.70 8.61
CA VAL A 158 19.78 17.99 8.24
C VAL A 158 21.28 18.00 8.48
N ALA A 159 21.71 17.64 9.70
CA ALA A 159 23.14 17.61 10.05
C ALA A 159 23.94 16.62 9.17
N ALA A 160 23.36 15.45 8.86
CA ALA A 160 23.98 14.49 7.96
C ALA A 160 24.07 15.01 6.51
N ALA A 161 23.03 15.70 6.04
CA ALA A 161 23.02 16.32 4.71
C ALA A 161 24.05 17.45 4.59
N GLU A 162 24.16 18.30 5.61
CA GLU A 162 25.19 19.35 5.71
C GLU A 162 26.59 18.76 5.65
N ALA A 163 26.87 17.72 6.44
CA ALA A 163 28.14 17.01 6.43
C ALA A 163 28.47 16.38 5.06
N LEU A 164 27.48 15.78 4.39
CA LEU A 164 27.65 15.16 3.07
C LEU A 164 27.86 16.18 1.95
N LEU A 165 27.19 17.34 2.05
CA LEU A 165 27.23 18.39 1.03
C LEU A 165 28.33 19.44 1.28
N GLY A 166 29.05 19.32 2.40
CA GLY A 166 30.06 20.30 2.81
C GLY A 166 29.47 21.69 3.08
N ARG A 167 28.18 21.76 3.46
CA ARG A 167 27.54 23.01 3.88
C ARG A 167 27.67 23.11 5.41
N PRO A 168 28.19 24.24 5.95
CA PRO A 168 28.33 24.46 7.39
C PRO A 168 27.00 24.72 8.08
#